data_AF-A0A7S0BS33-F1
#
_entry.id   AF-A0A7S0BS33-F1
#
_cell.length_a   1.000
_cell.length_b   1.000
_cell.length_c   1.000
_cell.angle_alpha   90.00
_cell.angle_beta   90.00
_cell.angle_gamma   90.00
#
_symmetry.space_group_name_H-M   'P 1'
#
loop_
_entity.id
_entity.type
_entity.pdbx_description
1 polymer ?
#
loop_
_entity_poly.entity_id
_entity_poly.type
_entity_poly.pdbx_seq_one_letter_code
_entity_poly.pdbx_strand_id
1 'polypeptide(L)'
;YSSDSETAAAVDRETTSLASPQAGDEEAEVLVLEGDLLKGVLDKNQFGSSPYGLVHSYFEIYGAEAAGSLLSTLSRLFTLYLRSHAHTTGIDDLVLDQDADKARFEILRKARRTAGAKAVAKIFKLDEANGTALDPSQTEKYVEKLAVERDGDSRLDAAMKSILSGVSSKVLSACFPGGLVKRFPHNGFALMTGTGAKGSIVNSSQISCQLGQTELEGRRVPRSASGATLPCFAPFDGSARAGGYITGRFLTGIKPPEYFFHCMAGREGLVDTAVKTARSGYLQRCLVKALEGVQLKYDLTVRDSDDSILQFIYGDDGIDPSKSSWLLSKPGWQAMNSEELLGVSGRGAFENLPGLSDKQRKTLDHYMGRGMDEGGSTLDDASASDTGLQGAVSERFWSEVDKHATEDPDGVVAKMGRENFEKLMLLRYSKSAAEPGDAVGVLAAQGIGEPS
;
A
#
# COMPACT_ATOMS: atom_id res chain seq x y z
N TYR A 1 11.85 -11.34 8.28
CA TYR A 1 11.95 -9.93 8.71
C TYR A 1 11.20 -8.95 7.80
N SER A 2 10.41 -9.41 6.80
CA SER A 2 9.50 -8.57 6.00
C SER A 2 8.01 -8.72 6.36
N SER A 3 7.66 -9.49 7.41
CA SER A 3 6.26 -9.78 7.77
C SER A 3 5.55 -8.63 8.49
N ASP A 4 6.30 -7.70 9.09
CA ASP A 4 5.74 -6.72 10.02
C ASP A 4 5.42 -5.37 9.34
N SER A 5 6.05 -5.08 8.20
CA SER A 5 5.66 -3.95 7.33
C SER A 5 4.50 -4.31 6.40
N GLU A 6 4.41 -5.57 5.96
CA GLU A 6 3.27 -6.07 5.17
C GLU A 6 1.99 -6.13 5.99
N THR A 7 2.05 -6.42 7.29
CA THR A 7 0.86 -6.47 8.15
C THR A 7 0.31 -5.08 8.47
N ALA A 8 1.15 -4.06 8.66
CA ALA A 8 0.70 -2.68 8.79
C ALA A 8 0.10 -2.14 7.48
N ALA A 9 0.73 -2.43 6.33
CA ALA A 9 0.21 -2.07 5.01
C ALA A 9 -1.05 -2.87 4.59
N ALA A 10 -1.19 -4.12 5.03
CA ALA A 10 -2.36 -4.96 4.78
C ALA A 10 -3.56 -4.52 5.64
N VAL A 11 -3.33 -4.12 6.89
CA VAL A 11 -4.41 -3.56 7.74
C VAL A 11 -4.86 -2.20 7.20
N ASP A 12 -3.94 -1.36 6.68
CA ASP A 12 -4.30 -0.11 6.01
C ASP A 12 -5.07 -0.35 4.69
N ARG A 13 -4.80 -1.45 3.95
CA ARG A 13 -5.55 -1.84 2.74
C ARG A 13 -6.92 -2.44 3.02
N GLU A 14 -7.10 -3.19 4.10
CA GLU A 14 -8.41 -3.77 4.46
C GLU A 14 -9.33 -2.75 5.16
N THR A 15 -8.78 -1.77 5.89
CA THR A 15 -9.58 -0.76 6.63
C THR A 15 -9.87 0.52 5.87
N THR A 16 -9.22 0.77 4.72
CA THR A 16 -9.60 1.86 3.80
C THR A 16 -10.91 1.60 3.05
N SER A 17 -11.49 0.40 3.13
CA SER A 17 -12.71 0.03 2.37
C SER A 17 -14.05 0.41 3.02
N LEU A 18 -14.06 1.13 4.14
CA LEU A 18 -15.31 1.60 4.77
C LEU A 18 -15.72 3.03 4.37
N ALA A 19 -14.85 3.71 3.62
CA ALA A 19 -15.14 4.95 2.90
C ALA A 19 -14.77 4.83 1.40
N SER A 20 -14.55 3.61 0.90
CA SER A 20 -14.54 3.41 -0.55
C SER A 20 -15.96 3.62 -1.07
N PRO A 21 -16.13 4.41 -2.14
CA PRO A 21 -17.44 4.68 -2.71
C PRO A 21 -18.17 3.37 -2.99
N GLN A 22 -19.43 3.30 -2.60
CA GLN A 22 -20.27 2.14 -2.91
C GLN A 22 -20.33 2.01 -4.44
N ALA A 23 -20.26 0.77 -4.94
CA ALA A 23 -20.43 0.49 -6.36
C ALA A 23 -21.75 1.12 -6.86
N GLY A 24 -21.63 2.20 -7.63
CA GLY A 24 -22.76 3.03 -8.07
C GLY A 24 -22.62 4.54 -7.80
N ASP A 25 -21.62 4.99 -7.05
CA ASP A 25 -21.37 6.43 -6.85
C ASP A 25 -20.67 7.00 -8.09
N GLU A 26 -21.34 7.87 -8.84
CA GLU A 26 -20.77 8.49 -10.04
C GLU A 26 -19.53 9.34 -9.71
N GLU A 27 -19.45 9.91 -8.52
CA GLU A 27 -18.31 10.75 -8.10
C GLU A 27 -17.03 9.95 -7.76
N ALA A 28 -17.13 8.63 -7.69
CA ALA A 28 -16.02 7.71 -7.42
C ALA A 28 -15.08 7.51 -8.60
N GLU A 29 -15.65 7.51 -9.79
CA GLU A 29 -14.97 7.17 -11.02
C GLU A 29 -14.54 8.46 -11.70
N VAL A 30 -13.22 8.63 -11.85
CA VAL A 30 -12.65 9.81 -12.52
C VAL A 30 -12.58 9.54 -14.01
N LEU A 31 -13.36 10.29 -14.80
CA LEU A 31 -13.36 10.23 -16.26
C LEU A 31 -12.86 11.55 -16.83
N VAL A 32 -11.75 11.47 -17.57
CA VAL A 32 -11.22 12.56 -18.36
C VAL A 32 -11.30 12.17 -19.83
N LEU A 33 -11.98 12.97 -20.63
CA LEU A 33 -12.12 12.75 -22.07
C LEU A 33 -11.65 14.00 -22.80
N GLU A 34 -10.73 13.85 -23.75
CA GLU A 34 -10.21 14.96 -24.58
C GLU A 34 -9.70 16.17 -23.76
N GLY A 35 -9.22 15.92 -22.54
CA GLY A 35 -8.71 16.95 -21.64
C GLY A 35 -9.74 17.56 -20.68
N ASP A 36 -11.02 17.23 -20.83
CA ASP A 36 -12.09 17.68 -19.95
C ASP A 36 -12.42 16.65 -18.86
N LEU A 37 -12.48 17.10 -17.60
CA LEU A 37 -12.93 16.30 -16.47
C LEU A 37 -14.47 16.21 -16.51
N LEU A 38 -14.99 15.04 -16.91
CA LEU A 38 -16.43 14.82 -17.08
C LEU A 38 -17.11 14.27 -15.82
N LYS A 39 -16.40 13.44 -15.05
CA LYS A 39 -16.95 12.70 -13.92
C LYS A 39 -15.87 12.53 -12.85
N GLY A 40 -16.29 12.55 -11.58
CA GLY A 40 -15.47 12.16 -10.45
C GLY A 40 -14.75 13.31 -9.75
N VAL A 41 -14.54 13.13 -8.45
CA VAL A 41 -13.78 14.08 -7.62
C VAL A 41 -12.28 13.76 -7.69
N LEU A 42 -11.46 14.80 -7.82
CA LEU A 42 -10.01 14.67 -7.73
C LEU A 42 -9.57 14.57 -6.26
N ASP A 43 -8.95 13.47 -5.90
CA ASP A 43 -8.40 13.20 -4.57
C ASP A 43 -6.87 13.02 -4.61
N LYS A 44 -6.29 12.61 -3.49
CA LYS A 44 -4.86 12.28 -3.41
C LYS A 44 -4.44 11.23 -4.45
N ASN A 45 -5.34 10.34 -4.89
CA ASN A 45 -4.99 9.32 -5.89
C ASN A 45 -4.78 9.92 -7.28
N GLN A 46 -5.34 11.10 -7.57
CA GLN A 46 -5.22 11.74 -8.89
C GLN A 46 -4.00 12.66 -9.02
N PHE A 47 -3.75 13.51 -8.02
CA PHE A 47 -2.66 14.50 -8.08
C PHE A 47 -1.60 14.35 -6.98
N GLY A 48 -1.76 13.37 -6.08
CA GLY A 48 -0.72 13.00 -5.11
C GLY A 48 0.31 12.05 -5.70
N SER A 49 1.20 11.55 -4.84
CA SER A 49 2.19 10.53 -5.18
C SER A 49 1.54 9.14 -5.27
N SER A 50 0.62 8.97 -6.22
CA SER A 50 -0.12 7.74 -6.46
C SER A 50 0.08 7.27 -7.91
N PRO A 51 0.34 5.96 -8.13
CA PRO A 51 0.50 5.45 -9.47
C PRO A 51 -0.84 5.49 -10.22
N TYR A 52 -0.75 5.77 -11.52
CA TYR A 52 -1.87 5.82 -12.46
C TYR A 52 -2.94 6.89 -12.20
N GLY A 53 -2.63 7.90 -11.37
CA GLY A 53 -3.46 9.10 -11.23
C GLY A 53 -3.30 10.08 -12.39
N LEU A 54 -4.15 11.10 -12.44
CA LEU A 54 -4.13 12.18 -13.44
C LEU A 54 -2.72 12.76 -13.71
N VAL A 55 -1.95 13.11 -12.67
CA VAL A 55 -0.62 13.71 -12.86
C VAL A 55 0.37 12.70 -13.45
N HIS A 56 0.29 11.43 -13.06
CA HIS A 56 1.15 10.38 -13.60
C HIS A 56 0.78 10.06 -15.06
N SER A 57 -0.51 10.05 -15.39
CA SER A 57 -1.00 9.96 -16.77
C SER A 57 -0.51 11.12 -17.63
N TYR A 58 -0.55 12.34 -17.08
CA TYR A 58 -0.08 13.53 -17.76
C TYR A 58 1.43 13.51 -18.00
N PHE A 59 2.20 12.99 -17.03
CA PHE A 59 3.64 12.74 -17.18
C PHE A 59 3.95 11.75 -18.30
N GLU A 60 3.17 10.67 -18.41
CA GLU A 60 3.39 9.65 -19.44
C GLU A 60 3.14 10.17 -20.87
N ILE A 61 2.12 11.03 -21.03
CA ILE A 61 1.73 11.57 -22.33
C ILE A 61 2.62 12.77 -22.73
N TYR A 62 2.76 13.75 -21.84
CA TYR A 62 3.36 15.05 -22.17
C TYR A 62 4.78 15.25 -21.59
N GLY A 63 5.27 14.30 -20.79
CA GLY A 63 6.59 14.34 -20.19
C GLY A 63 6.70 15.17 -18.91
N ALA A 64 7.94 15.21 -18.38
CA ALA A 64 8.25 15.76 -17.06
C ALA A 64 7.94 17.26 -16.92
N GLU A 65 8.29 18.07 -17.92
CA GLU A 65 8.13 19.52 -17.87
C GLU A 65 6.64 19.92 -17.81
N ALA A 66 5.83 19.28 -18.65
CA ALA A 66 4.40 19.52 -18.70
C ALA A 66 3.72 19.09 -17.39
N ALA A 67 4.08 17.93 -16.84
CA ALA A 67 3.59 17.46 -15.53
C ALA A 67 3.99 18.41 -14.38
N GLY A 68 5.21 18.95 -14.40
CA GLY A 68 5.66 19.95 -13.44
C GLY A 68 4.87 21.26 -13.52
N SER A 69 4.54 21.70 -14.74
CA SER A 69 3.67 22.86 -14.98
C SER A 69 2.24 22.63 -14.49
N LEU A 70 1.69 21.44 -14.73
CA LEU A 70 0.36 21.05 -14.24
C LEU A 70 0.31 21.08 -12.71
N LEU A 71 1.26 20.44 -12.03
CA LEU A 71 1.36 20.46 -10.56
C LEU A 71 1.44 21.87 -10.00
N SER A 72 2.27 22.73 -10.61
CA SER A 72 2.41 24.13 -10.20
C SER A 72 1.11 24.91 -10.38
N THR A 73 0.36 24.64 -11.46
CA THR A 73 -0.90 25.30 -11.77
C THR A 73 -2.01 24.87 -10.82
N LEU A 74 -2.14 23.57 -10.57
CA LEU A 74 -3.07 23.02 -9.57
C LEU A 74 -2.76 23.55 -8.16
N SER A 75 -1.49 23.59 -7.77
CA SER A 75 -1.07 24.14 -6.48
C SER A 75 -1.51 25.60 -6.30
N ARG A 76 -1.31 26.45 -7.32
CA ARG A 76 -1.77 27.84 -7.30
C ARG A 76 -3.29 27.94 -7.26
N LEU A 77 -3.99 27.15 -8.07
CA LEU A 77 -5.45 27.11 -8.12
C LEU A 77 -6.04 26.77 -6.75
N PHE A 78 -5.59 25.67 -6.13
CA PHE A 78 -6.07 25.24 -4.83
C PHE A 78 -5.69 26.23 -3.72
N THR A 79 -4.53 26.87 -3.80
CA THR A 79 -4.15 27.93 -2.85
C THR A 79 -5.10 29.14 -2.95
N LEU A 80 -5.46 29.57 -4.16
CA LEU A 80 -6.43 30.65 -4.38
C LEU A 80 -7.84 30.26 -3.92
N TYR A 81 -8.23 29.01 -4.17
CA TYR A 81 -9.50 28.48 -3.69
C TYR A 81 -9.57 28.45 -2.16
N LEU A 82 -8.54 27.93 -1.48
CA LEU A 82 -8.46 27.91 -0.03
C LEU A 82 -8.41 29.32 0.57
N ARG A 83 -7.80 30.30 -0.11
CA ARG A 83 -7.81 31.70 0.33
C ARG A 83 -9.23 32.28 0.36
N SER A 84 -10.11 31.87 -0.55
CA SER A 84 -11.48 32.41 -0.68
C SER A 84 -12.53 31.64 0.13
N HIS A 85 -12.41 30.32 0.21
CA HIS A 85 -13.40 29.45 0.84
C HIS A 85 -12.99 28.98 2.24
N ALA A 86 -11.69 29.03 2.56
CA ALA A 86 -11.08 28.46 3.76
C ALA A 86 -11.39 26.96 3.96
N HIS A 87 -10.70 26.35 4.91
CA HIS A 87 -11.03 25.03 5.43
C HIS A 87 -10.78 25.05 6.93
N THR A 88 -11.69 24.46 7.70
CA THR A 88 -11.60 24.41 9.16
C THR A 88 -12.01 23.05 9.67
N THR A 89 -11.59 22.74 10.89
CA THR A 89 -11.99 21.53 11.60
C THR A 89 -12.21 21.86 13.06
N GLY A 90 -13.39 21.53 13.57
CA GLY A 90 -13.82 21.81 14.93
C GLY A 90 -13.95 20.55 15.79
N ILE A 91 -14.29 20.74 17.07
CA ILE A 91 -14.61 19.62 17.98
C ILE A 91 -15.92 18.94 17.55
N ASP A 92 -16.86 19.70 17.01
CA ASP A 92 -18.16 19.22 16.52
C ASP A 92 -18.06 18.24 15.34
N ASP A 93 -16.96 18.27 14.59
CA ASP A 93 -16.63 17.29 13.55
C ASP A 93 -16.27 15.89 14.13
N LEU A 94 -15.97 15.81 15.43
CA LEU A 94 -15.51 14.59 16.10
C LEU A 94 -16.59 13.97 17.00
N VAL A 95 -17.74 14.63 17.15
CA VAL A 95 -18.81 14.19 18.04
C VAL A 95 -19.64 13.11 17.37
N LEU A 96 -19.84 12.01 18.09
CA LEU A 96 -20.74 10.93 17.69
C LEU A 96 -22.20 11.30 18.02
N ASP A 97 -23.11 10.82 17.19
CA ASP A 97 -24.54 10.84 17.47
C ASP A 97 -24.86 10.00 18.72
N GLN A 98 -25.95 10.33 19.41
CA GLN A 98 -26.29 9.70 20.69
C GLN A 98 -26.52 8.20 20.57
N ASP A 99 -27.14 7.76 19.47
CA ASP A 99 -27.43 6.34 19.27
C ASP A 99 -26.16 5.55 18.93
N ALA A 100 -25.25 6.15 18.16
CA ALA A 100 -23.93 5.59 17.91
C ALA A 100 -23.08 5.50 19.20
N ASP A 101 -23.09 6.54 20.04
CA ASP A 101 -22.32 6.54 21.30
C ASP A 101 -22.90 5.54 22.32
N LYS A 102 -24.23 5.36 22.36
CA LYS A 102 -24.87 4.29 23.16
C LYS A 102 -24.45 2.91 22.66
N ALA A 103 -24.55 2.64 21.37
CA ALA A 103 -24.18 1.35 20.78
C ALA A 103 -22.70 1.02 21.07
N ARG A 104 -21.81 1.99 20.85
CA ARG A 104 -20.39 1.92 21.23
C ARG A 104 -20.22 1.57 22.71
N PHE A 105 -20.89 2.29 23.61
CA PHE A 105 -20.76 2.07 25.05
C PHE A 105 -21.20 0.66 25.44
N GLU A 106 -22.28 0.14 24.88
CA GLU A 106 -22.76 -1.22 25.13
C GLU A 106 -21.77 -2.30 24.67
N ILE A 107 -21.22 -2.15 23.46
CA ILE A 107 -20.20 -3.05 22.91
C ILE A 107 -18.98 -3.09 23.82
N LEU A 108 -18.46 -1.93 24.22
CA LEU A 108 -17.28 -1.83 25.09
C LEU A 108 -17.55 -2.34 26.51
N ARG A 109 -18.74 -2.08 27.06
CA ARG A 109 -19.14 -2.60 28.37
C ARG A 109 -19.17 -4.13 28.38
N LYS A 110 -19.68 -4.74 27.31
CA LYS A 110 -19.71 -6.19 27.14
C LYS A 110 -18.30 -6.77 26.99
N ALA A 111 -17.45 -6.13 26.18
CA ALA A 111 -16.07 -6.55 25.96
C ALA A 111 -15.25 -6.54 27.27
N ARG A 112 -15.38 -5.47 28.07
CA ARG A 112 -14.67 -5.32 29.34
C ARG A 112 -14.90 -6.48 30.32
N ARG A 113 -16.10 -7.07 30.31
CA ARG A 113 -16.47 -8.18 31.22
C ARG A 113 -16.18 -9.55 30.64
N THR A 114 -16.33 -9.72 29.32
CA THR A 114 -16.35 -11.06 28.71
C THR A 114 -15.08 -11.45 27.97
N ALA A 115 -14.26 -10.49 27.55
CA ALA A 115 -13.08 -10.78 26.71
C ALA A 115 -12.08 -11.71 27.40
N GLY A 116 -11.74 -11.45 28.67
CA GLY A 116 -10.81 -12.27 29.45
C GLY A 116 -11.30 -13.70 29.64
N ALA A 117 -12.54 -13.86 30.11
CA ALA A 117 -13.18 -15.15 30.27
C ALA A 117 -13.22 -15.95 28.96
N LYS A 118 -13.56 -15.30 27.83
CA LYS A 118 -13.58 -15.94 26.51
C LYS A 118 -12.21 -16.37 26.02
N ALA A 119 -11.17 -15.55 26.25
CA ALA A 119 -9.81 -15.90 25.87
C ALA A 119 -9.32 -17.14 26.63
N VAL A 120 -9.56 -17.18 27.95
CA VAL A 120 -9.24 -18.33 28.79
C VAL A 120 -10.02 -19.57 28.34
N ALA A 121 -11.34 -19.44 28.13
CA ALA A 121 -12.17 -20.55 27.65
C ALA A 121 -11.68 -21.12 26.32
N LYS A 122 -11.29 -20.26 25.37
CA LYS A 122 -10.73 -20.65 24.08
C LYS A 122 -9.40 -21.39 24.21
N ILE A 123 -8.52 -20.98 25.13
CA ILE A 123 -7.20 -21.59 25.34
C ILE A 123 -7.30 -22.97 25.99
N PHE A 124 -8.17 -23.09 27.00
CA PHE A 124 -8.37 -24.34 27.74
C PHE A 124 -9.44 -25.26 27.15
N LYS A 125 -10.02 -24.87 25.99
CA LYS A 125 -11.11 -25.59 25.32
C LYS A 125 -12.27 -25.94 26.28
N LEU A 126 -12.65 -24.98 27.11
CA LEU A 126 -13.80 -25.12 28.00
C LEU A 126 -15.08 -24.90 27.19
N ASP A 127 -16.04 -25.81 27.29
CA ASP A 127 -17.29 -25.72 26.54
C ASP A 127 -18.07 -24.43 26.88
N GLU A 128 -18.28 -23.58 25.88
CA GLU A 128 -19.15 -22.39 25.98
C GLU A 128 -20.63 -22.76 26.19
N ALA A 129 -20.98 -24.05 26.07
CA ALA A 129 -22.35 -24.58 26.07
C ALA A 129 -23.08 -24.46 27.42
N ASN A 130 -22.36 -24.32 28.55
CA ASN A 130 -22.99 -24.24 29.87
C ASN A 130 -23.42 -22.82 30.30
N GLY A 131 -23.26 -21.80 29.45
CA GLY A 131 -23.88 -20.48 29.64
C GLY A 131 -23.40 -19.66 30.86
N THR A 132 -22.56 -20.22 31.72
CA THR A 132 -21.93 -19.51 32.83
C THR A 132 -20.62 -18.90 32.35
N ALA A 133 -20.62 -17.60 32.13
CA ALA A 133 -19.37 -16.85 31.98
C ALA A 133 -18.48 -17.18 33.20
N LEU A 134 -17.23 -17.58 32.94
CA LEU A 134 -16.23 -17.81 33.99
C LEU A 134 -16.23 -16.63 34.95
N ASP A 135 -16.35 -16.92 36.25
CA ASP A 135 -16.30 -15.90 37.29
C ASP A 135 -14.91 -15.21 37.26
N PRO A 136 -14.77 -13.92 37.64
CA PRO A 136 -13.47 -13.24 37.62
C PRO A 136 -12.40 -13.99 38.41
N SER A 137 -12.75 -14.58 39.55
CA SER A 137 -11.82 -15.38 40.37
C SER A 137 -11.37 -16.68 39.69
N GLN A 138 -12.23 -17.31 38.88
CA GLN A 138 -11.84 -18.48 38.09
C GLN A 138 -10.90 -18.08 36.96
N THR A 139 -11.19 -16.96 36.29
CA THR A 139 -10.37 -16.41 35.21
C THR A 139 -8.94 -16.12 35.70
N GLU A 140 -8.80 -15.49 36.87
CA GLU A 140 -7.50 -15.20 37.50
C GLU A 140 -6.66 -16.47 37.72
N LYS A 141 -7.27 -17.55 38.24
CA LYS A 141 -6.55 -18.83 38.47
C LYS A 141 -6.04 -19.47 37.19
N TYR A 142 -6.78 -19.37 36.09
CA TYR A 142 -6.31 -19.87 34.79
C TYR A 142 -5.22 -18.97 34.19
N VAL A 143 -5.33 -17.67 34.38
CA VAL A 143 -4.30 -16.70 33.95
C VAL A 143 -3.01 -16.88 34.75
N GLU A 144 -3.10 -17.21 36.04
CA GLU A 144 -1.97 -17.58 36.90
C GLU A 144 -1.31 -18.87 36.41
N LYS A 145 -2.09 -19.91 36.11
CA LYS A 145 -1.56 -21.15 35.51
C LYS A 145 -0.79 -20.88 34.22
N LEU A 146 -1.36 -20.05 33.34
CA LEU A 146 -0.70 -19.65 32.09
C LEU A 146 0.57 -18.83 32.34
N ALA A 147 0.62 -18.01 33.38
CA ALA A 147 1.80 -17.19 33.68
C ALA A 147 3.04 -18.01 34.08
N VAL A 148 2.85 -19.25 34.56
CA VAL A 148 3.94 -20.17 34.91
C VAL A 148 4.43 -20.97 33.69
N GLU A 149 3.60 -21.11 32.65
CA GLU A 149 3.96 -21.80 31.42
C GLU A 149 4.91 -20.96 30.56
N ARG A 150 5.93 -21.60 29.96
CA ARG A 150 6.98 -20.91 29.17
C ARG A 150 6.44 -20.06 28.02
N ASP A 151 5.27 -20.40 27.48
CA ASP A 151 4.60 -19.72 26.36
C ASP A 151 3.14 -19.31 26.68
N GLY A 152 2.73 -19.35 27.95
CA GLY A 152 1.34 -19.10 28.32
C GLY A 152 0.91 -17.65 28.09
N ASP A 153 1.79 -16.68 28.32
CA ASP A 153 1.56 -15.25 28.08
C ASP A 153 1.33 -14.96 26.59
N SER A 154 2.18 -15.51 25.73
CA SER A 154 2.05 -15.38 24.27
C SER A 154 0.72 -15.97 23.77
N ARG A 155 0.30 -17.12 24.30
CA ARG A 155 -0.99 -17.76 23.97
C ARG A 155 -2.18 -16.92 24.45
N LEU A 156 -2.10 -16.38 25.67
CA LEU A 156 -3.11 -15.48 26.22
C LEU A 156 -3.24 -14.22 25.37
N ASP A 157 -2.11 -13.66 24.96
CA ASP A 157 -2.08 -12.44 24.17
C ASP A 157 -2.66 -12.64 22.78
N ALA A 158 -2.29 -13.72 22.09
CA ALA A 158 -2.86 -14.05 20.78
C ALA A 158 -4.38 -14.24 20.85
N ALA A 159 -4.88 -14.96 21.88
CA ALA A 159 -6.32 -15.17 22.06
C ALA A 159 -7.05 -13.86 22.36
N MET A 160 -6.50 -13.01 23.24
CA MET A 160 -7.06 -11.71 23.58
C MET A 160 -7.07 -10.77 22.38
N LYS A 161 -5.97 -10.66 21.63
CA LYS A 161 -5.87 -9.84 20.42
C LYS A 161 -6.94 -10.22 19.39
N SER A 162 -7.11 -11.52 19.13
CA SER A 162 -8.12 -12.02 18.19
C SER A 162 -9.55 -11.65 18.60
N ILE A 163 -9.87 -11.68 19.90
CA ILE A 163 -11.21 -11.31 20.38
C ILE A 163 -11.39 -9.79 20.34
N LEU A 164 -10.38 -9.04 20.77
CA LEU A 164 -10.44 -7.59 20.91
C LEU A 164 -10.37 -6.87 19.56
N SER A 165 -9.70 -7.41 18.55
CA SER A 165 -9.75 -6.89 17.18
C SER A 165 -11.18 -6.93 16.64
N GLY A 166 -11.89 -8.05 16.85
CA GLY A 166 -13.31 -8.17 16.48
C GLY A 166 -14.24 -7.23 17.25
N VAL A 167 -13.91 -6.86 18.50
CA VAL A 167 -14.63 -5.81 19.24
C VAL A 167 -14.36 -4.45 18.60
N SER A 168 -13.09 -4.15 18.27
CA SER A 168 -12.72 -2.88 17.65
C SER A 168 -13.38 -2.65 16.30
N SER A 169 -13.46 -3.68 15.45
CA SER A 169 -14.16 -3.59 14.17
C SER A 169 -15.67 -3.34 14.34
N LYS A 170 -16.31 -3.97 15.35
CA LYS A 170 -17.73 -3.72 15.67
C LYS A 170 -18.00 -2.31 16.17
N VAL A 171 -17.08 -1.75 16.94
CA VAL A 171 -17.17 -0.35 17.38
C VAL A 171 -17.02 0.59 16.19
N LEU A 172 -16.06 0.31 15.30
CA LEU A 172 -15.82 1.10 14.10
C LEU A 172 -17.06 1.12 13.20
N SER A 173 -17.65 -0.05 12.91
CA SER A 173 -18.84 -0.15 12.06
C SER A 173 -20.11 0.45 12.68
N ALA A 174 -20.21 0.49 14.01
CA ALA A 174 -21.32 1.15 14.70
C ALA A 174 -21.23 2.68 14.65
N CYS A 175 -20.01 3.23 14.55
CA CYS A 175 -19.79 4.68 14.66
C CYS A 175 -19.52 5.36 13.31
N PHE A 176 -18.94 4.67 12.33
CA PHE A 176 -18.59 5.22 11.03
C PHE A 176 -19.24 4.41 9.89
N PRO A 177 -19.59 5.06 8.75
CA PRO A 177 -19.47 6.50 8.47
C PRO A 177 -20.67 7.34 8.98
N GLY A 178 -21.80 6.70 9.32
CA GLY A 178 -23.06 7.40 9.59
C GLY A 178 -23.29 7.88 11.02
N GLY A 179 -22.43 7.48 11.98
CA GLY A 179 -22.62 7.75 13.41
C GLY A 179 -22.01 9.07 13.91
N LEU A 180 -21.44 9.90 13.02
CA LEU A 180 -21.01 11.25 13.35
C LEU A 180 -22.18 12.24 13.25
N VAL A 181 -22.19 13.25 14.14
CA VAL A 181 -23.19 14.32 14.10
C VAL A 181 -23.08 15.10 12.78
N LYS A 182 -21.87 15.52 12.42
CA LYS A 182 -21.58 16.09 11.10
C LYS A 182 -21.10 15.00 10.15
N ARG A 183 -21.75 14.89 9.01
CA ARG A 183 -21.44 13.89 7.99
C ARG A 183 -20.57 14.49 6.88
N PHE A 184 -19.92 13.61 6.12
CA PHE A 184 -19.32 13.98 4.84
C PHE A 184 -20.39 14.58 3.91
N PRO A 185 -20.11 15.65 3.13
CA PRO A 185 -18.83 16.34 2.96
C PRO A 185 -18.58 17.53 3.91
N HIS A 186 -19.55 17.89 4.75
CA HIS A 186 -19.47 19.08 5.62
C HIS A 186 -18.54 18.93 6.82
N ASN A 187 -18.26 17.70 7.22
CA ASN A 187 -17.32 17.39 8.30
C ASN A 187 -15.88 17.57 7.79
N GLY A 188 -15.18 18.59 8.30
CA GLY A 188 -13.82 18.92 7.88
C GLY A 188 -12.80 17.81 8.20
N PHE A 189 -12.92 17.18 9.38
CA PHE A 189 -12.04 16.07 9.75
C PHE A 189 -12.25 14.85 8.86
N ALA A 190 -13.51 14.46 8.62
CA ALA A 190 -13.86 13.35 7.75
C ALA A 190 -13.41 13.62 6.30
N LEU A 191 -13.53 14.85 5.81
CA LEU A 191 -13.04 15.27 4.51
C LEU A 191 -11.51 15.09 4.38
N MET A 192 -10.74 15.47 5.40
CA MET A 192 -9.27 15.28 5.40
C MET A 192 -8.88 13.81 5.39
N THR A 193 -9.55 12.97 6.20
CA THR A 193 -9.23 11.54 6.28
C THR A 193 -9.74 10.77 5.06
N GLY A 194 -10.88 11.16 4.49
CA GLY A 194 -11.51 10.50 3.35
C GLY A 194 -10.78 10.80 2.04
N THR A 195 -10.32 12.03 1.84
CA THR A 195 -9.56 12.43 0.63
C THR A 195 -8.07 12.07 0.70
N GLY A 196 -7.62 11.52 1.84
CA GLY A 196 -6.21 11.19 2.07
C GLY A 196 -5.30 12.41 2.29
N ALA A 197 -5.86 13.60 2.50
CA ALA A 197 -5.09 14.82 2.74
C ALA A 197 -4.23 14.71 4.00
N LYS A 198 -4.84 14.32 5.13
CA LYS A 198 -4.10 14.01 6.37
C LYS A 198 -4.90 13.13 7.31
N GLY A 199 -4.20 12.17 7.90
CA GLY A 199 -4.78 11.20 8.83
C GLY A 199 -5.52 10.08 8.10
N SER A 200 -5.95 9.10 8.87
CA SER A 200 -6.72 7.94 8.40
C SER A 200 -7.99 7.75 9.22
N ILE A 201 -8.85 6.82 8.78
CA ILE A 201 -10.03 6.39 9.54
C ILE A 201 -9.63 5.88 10.93
N VAL A 202 -8.44 5.27 11.07
CA VAL A 202 -7.90 4.84 12.37
C VAL A 202 -7.71 6.04 13.30
N ASN A 203 -7.15 7.16 12.82
CA ASN A 203 -7.02 8.37 13.64
C ASN A 203 -8.39 8.92 14.07
N SER A 204 -9.35 8.97 13.14
CA SER A 204 -10.73 9.38 13.45
C SER A 204 -11.37 8.48 14.52
N SER A 205 -11.17 7.17 14.39
CA SER A 205 -11.63 6.17 15.35
C SER A 205 -10.99 6.33 16.73
N GLN A 206 -9.70 6.62 16.82
CA GLN A 206 -9.03 6.84 18.10
C GLN A 206 -9.53 8.09 18.83
N ILE A 207 -9.89 9.13 18.07
CA ILE A 207 -10.41 10.38 18.63
C ILE A 207 -11.85 10.21 19.11
N SER A 208 -12.71 9.63 18.26
CA SER A 208 -14.17 9.63 18.43
C SER A 208 -14.72 8.34 19.05
N CYS A 209 -14.04 7.20 18.87
CA CYS A 209 -14.50 5.89 19.30
C CYS A 209 -13.65 5.30 20.43
N GLN A 210 -12.42 4.86 20.16
CA GLN A 210 -11.56 4.27 21.19
C GLN A 210 -10.12 4.16 20.69
N LEU A 211 -9.17 4.16 21.62
CA LEU A 211 -7.76 3.89 21.30
C LEU A 211 -7.53 2.41 20.91
N GLY A 212 -8.20 1.48 21.59
CA GLY A 212 -8.06 0.04 21.31
C GLY A 212 -6.91 -0.64 22.06
N GLN A 213 -6.41 -1.76 21.52
CA GLN A 213 -5.35 -2.54 22.15
C GLN A 213 -4.01 -1.82 22.01
N THR A 214 -3.34 -1.58 23.12
CA THR A 214 -1.95 -1.11 23.13
C THR A 214 -1.02 -2.32 23.07
N GLU A 215 -0.10 -2.33 22.12
CA GLU A 215 0.86 -3.40 21.93
C GLU A 215 2.27 -2.90 22.23
N LEU A 216 3.11 -3.79 22.76
CA LEU A 216 4.52 -3.57 23.05
C LEU A 216 5.34 -4.73 22.47
N GLU A 217 6.22 -4.45 21.51
CA GLU A 217 7.03 -5.45 20.79
C GLU A 217 6.20 -6.64 20.25
N GLY A 218 5.01 -6.33 19.72
CA GLY A 218 4.06 -7.35 19.21
C GLY A 218 3.38 -8.19 20.30
N ARG A 219 3.54 -7.85 21.58
CA ARG A 219 2.86 -8.48 22.73
C ARG A 219 1.93 -7.50 23.43
N ARG A 220 1.13 -7.97 24.40
CA ARG A 220 0.37 -7.05 25.26
C ARG A 220 1.27 -6.51 26.37
N VAL A 221 0.70 -5.65 27.20
CA VAL A 221 1.41 -5.03 28.32
C VAL A 221 2.06 -6.11 29.20
N PRO A 222 3.38 -6.02 29.46
CA PRO A 222 4.09 -7.02 30.25
C PRO A 222 3.63 -6.98 31.70
N ARG A 223 3.69 -8.15 32.35
CA ARG A 223 3.43 -8.30 33.78
C ARG A 223 4.72 -8.17 34.58
N SER A 224 4.62 -7.56 35.76
CA SER A 224 5.70 -7.56 36.74
C SER A 224 5.83 -8.93 37.41
N ALA A 225 6.90 -9.15 38.18
CA ALA A 225 7.14 -10.40 38.89
C ALA A 225 6.02 -10.78 39.89
N SER A 226 5.21 -9.83 40.34
CA SER A 226 4.03 -10.09 41.18
C SER A 226 2.82 -10.59 40.37
N GLY A 227 2.90 -10.69 39.05
CA GLY A 227 1.81 -11.07 38.16
C GLY A 227 0.85 -9.91 37.80
N ALA A 228 1.06 -8.71 38.36
CA ALA A 228 0.26 -7.53 38.05
C ALA A 228 0.89 -6.69 36.92
N THR A 229 0.08 -6.07 36.07
CA THR A 229 0.54 -5.13 35.02
C THR A 229 0.78 -3.72 35.56
N LEU A 230 -0.05 -3.26 36.51
CA LEU A 230 0.16 -2.03 37.28
C LEU A 230 -0.24 -2.24 38.75
N PRO A 231 0.28 -1.42 39.69
CA PRO A 231 -0.07 -1.53 41.11
C PRO A 231 -1.56 -1.37 41.42
N CYS A 232 -2.33 -0.76 40.52
CA CYS A 232 -3.78 -0.58 40.67
C CYS A 232 -4.61 -1.78 40.18
N PHE A 233 -3.99 -2.80 39.58
CA PHE A 233 -4.65 -4.02 39.12
C PHE A 233 -4.31 -5.18 40.06
N ALA A 234 -5.25 -6.12 40.18
CA ALA A 234 -5.00 -7.35 40.93
C ALA A 234 -3.95 -8.21 40.21
N PRO A 235 -3.13 -8.98 40.96
CA PRO A 235 -2.27 -10.01 40.38
C PRO A 235 -3.07 -10.93 39.46
N PHE A 236 -2.55 -11.19 38.25
CA PHE A 236 -3.17 -12.08 37.27
C PHE A 236 -4.58 -11.68 36.80
N ASP A 237 -4.93 -10.39 36.89
CA ASP A 237 -6.18 -9.85 36.35
C ASP A 237 -6.30 -10.15 34.84
N GLY A 238 -7.23 -11.02 34.48
CA GLY A 238 -7.51 -11.43 33.11
C GLY A 238 -8.33 -10.43 32.29
N SER A 239 -8.68 -9.27 32.84
CA SER A 239 -9.49 -8.27 32.15
C SER A 239 -8.75 -7.66 30.96
N ALA A 240 -9.50 -7.29 29.92
CA ALA A 240 -8.93 -6.63 28.74
C ALA A 240 -8.19 -5.33 29.12
N ARG A 241 -8.73 -4.59 30.10
CA ARG A 241 -8.17 -3.33 30.58
C ARG A 241 -6.82 -3.51 31.27
N ALA A 242 -6.66 -4.55 32.09
CA ALA A 242 -5.40 -4.82 32.79
C ALA A 242 -4.25 -5.11 31.81
N GLY A 243 -4.53 -5.78 30.69
CA GLY A 243 -3.53 -6.00 29.63
C GLY A 243 -3.60 -5.02 28.47
N GLY A 244 -3.90 -3.75 28.73
CA GLY A 244 -3.66 -2.66 27.77
C GLY A 244 -4.76 -2.37 26.74
N TYR A 245 -5.98 -2.90 26.89
CA TYR A 245 -7.11 -2.51 26.04
C TYR A 245 -7.74 -1.21 26.54
N ILE A 246 -7.53 -0.12 25.79
CA ILE A 246 -7.99 1.23 26.14
C ILE A 246 -9.36 1.48 25.51
N THR A 247 -10.40 1.43 26.36
CA THR A 247 -11.78 1.75 25.97
C THR A 247 -12.04 3.26 25.89
N GLY A 248 -11.16 4.08 26.47
CA GLY A 248 -11.22 5.54 26.37
C GLY A 248 -10.92 6.04 24.95
N ARG A 249 -11.30 7.29 24.69
CA ARG A 249 -11.08 7.99 23.42
C ARG A 249 -10.46 9.36 23.69
N PHE A 250 -9.77 9.97 22.73
CA PHE A 250 -9.16 11.27 22.96
C PHE A 250 -10.20 12.36 23.25
N LEU A 251 -11.38 12.31 22.63
CA LEU A 251 -12.43 13.33 22.80
C LEU A 251 -12.91 13.49 24.26
N THR A 252 -13.06 12.38 24.99
CA THR A 252 -13.54 12.39 26.39
C THR A 252 -12.43 12.14 27.41
N GLY A 253 -11.19 11.98 26.94
CA GLY A 253 -10.06 11.60 27.76
C GLY A 253 -9.96 10.10 28.06
N ILE A 254 -8.79 9.73 28.55
CA ILE A 254 -8.40 8.36 28.92
C ILE A 254 -8.12 8.28 30.42
N LYS A 255 -8.38 7.12 31.04
CA LYS A 255 -8.22 6.94 32.50
C LYS A 255 -6.75 6.82 32.89
N PRO A 256 -6.34 7.12 34.14
CA PRO A 256 -4.92 7.09 34.52
C PRO A 256 -4.16 5.79 34.23
N PRO A 257 -4.72 4.57 34.48
CA PRO A 257 -4.02 3.32 34.12
C PRO A 257 -3.87 3.14 32.60
N GLU A 258 -4.89 3.57 31.83
CA GLU A 258 -4.88 3.50 30.37
C GLU A 258 -3.91 4.53 29.76
N TYR A 259 -3.85 5.71 30.36
CA TYR A 259 -2.87 6.75 30.02
C TYR A 259 -1.44 6.23 30.16
N PHE A 260 -1.14 5.53 31.25
CA PHE A 260 0.19 4.97 31.45
C PHE A 260 0.56 3.93 30.38
N PHE A 261 -0.36 3.02 30.03
CA PHE A 261 -0.15 2.08 28.93
C PHE A 261 0.03 2.77 27.59
N HIS A 262 -0.76 3.81 27.30
CA HIS A 262 -0.61 4.59 26.08
C HIS A 262 0.77 5.25 25.98
N CYS A 263 1.30 5.78 27.09
CA CYS A 263 2.66 6.32 27.13
C CYS A 263 3.74 5.25 26.88
N MET A 264 3.52 3.99 27.28
CA MET A 264 4.47 2.91 26.99
C MET A 264 4.60 2.70 25.48
N ALA A 265 3.49 2.56 24.75
CA ALA A 265 3.52 2.37 23.30
C ALA A 265 4.05 3.61 22.56
N GLY A 266 3.71 4.82 23.03
CA GLY A 266 4.28 6.05 22.48
C GLY A 266 5.81 6.08 22.59
N ARG A 267 6.37 5.59 23.71
CA ARG A 267 7.82 5.53 23.92
C ARG A 267 8.49 4.48 23.06
N GLU A 268 7.86 3.34 22.82
CA GLU A 268 8.39 2.29 21.95
C GLU A 268 8.67 2.82 20.54
N GLY A 269 7.71 3.53 19.92
CA GLY A 269 7.91 4.11 18.59
C GLY A 269 9.08 5.10 18.52
N LEU A 270 9.30 5.88 19.58
CA LEU A 270 10.43 6.80 19.68
C LEU A 270 11.77 6.06 19.82
N VAL A 271 11.80 4.99 20.62
CA VAL A 271 13.01 4.16 20.80
C VAL A 271 13.34 3.42 19.49
N ASP A 272 12.34 2.87 18.83
CA ASP A 272 12.48 2.15 17.57
C ASP A 272 13.05 3.05 16.47
N THR A 273 12.54 4.28 16.36
CA THR A 273 13.07 5.30 15.44
C THR A 273 14.54 5.60 15.73
N ALA A 274 14.92 5.76 17.00
CA ALA A 274 16.29 6.05 17.39
C ALA A 274 17.27 4.91 17.05
N VAL A 275 16.84 3.65 17.17
CA VAL A 275 17.70 2.48 16.91
C VAL A 275 17.76 2.11 15.43
N LYS A 276 16.63 2.17 14.71
CA LYS A 276 16.57 1.74 13.29
C LYS A 276 17.34 2.67 12.36
N THR A 277 17.33 3.98 12.63
CA THR A 277 18.02 5.00 11.81
C THR A 277 19.51 4.70 11.58
N ALA A 278 20.20 4.13 12.57
CA ALA A 278 21.63 3.84 12.45
C ALA A 278 21.94 2.63 11.55
N ARG A 279 21.00 1.67 11.41
CA ARG A 279 21.25 0.41 10.71
C ARG A 279 21.11 0.56 9.20
N SER A 280 20.03 1.19 8.74
CA SER A 280 19.78 1.38 7.31
C SER A 280 20.83 2.26 6.65
N GLY A 281 21.24 3.36 7.29
CA GLY A 281 22.28 4.25 6.77
C GLY A 281 23.64 3.56 6.58
N TYR A 282 24.05 2.69 7.50
CA TYR A 282 25.29 1.94 7.35
C TYR A 282 25.20 0.90 6.22
N LEU A 283 24.08 0.19 6.13
CA LEU A 283 23.81 -0.77 5.05
C LEU A 283 23.87 -0.08 3.68
N GLN A 284 23.15 1.03 3.52
CA GLN A 284 23.14 1.81 2.28
C GLN A 284 24.54 2.26 1.90
N ARG A 285 25.35 2.75 2.85
CA ARG A 285 26.74 3.16 2.59
C ARG A 285 27.58 2.00 2.05
N CYS A 286 27.46 0.82 2.65
CA CYS A 286 28.19 -0.38 2.20
C CYS A 286 27.77 -0.79 0.80
N LEU A 287 26.47 -0.78 0.49
CA LEU A 287 25.94 -1.11 -0.84
C LEU A 287 26.40 -0.10 -1.89
N VAL A 288 26.25 1.21 -1.61
CA VAL A 288 26.67 2.26 -2.53
C VAL A 288 28.17 2.16 -2.81
N LYS A 289 28.99 1.90 -1.78
CA LYS A 289 30.44 1.73 -1.99
C LYS A 289 30.83 0.47 -2.74
N ALA A 290 30.07 -0.62 -2.60
CA ALA A 290 30.31 -1.82 -3.37
C ALA A 290 29.87 -1.68 -4.84
N LEU A 291 28.86 -0.85 -5.12
CA LEU A 291 28.21 -0.76 -6.43
C LEU A 291 28.46 0.58 -7.16
N GLU A 292 29.35 1.44 -6.66
CA GLU A 292 29.58 2.77 -7.25
C GLU A 292 30.18 2.73 -8.66
N GLY A 293 30.89 1.67 -9.01
CA GLY A 293 31.50 1.48 -10.33
C GLY A 293 30.58 0.82 -11.37
N VAL A 294 29.43 0.31 -10.95
CA VAL A 294 28.55 -0.51 -11.80
C VAL A 294 27.64 0.37 -12.66
N GLN A 295 27.80 0.23 -13.98
CA GLN A 295 27.12 1.06 -14.98
C GLN A 295 26.71 0.25 -16.21
N LEU A 296 25.69 0.75 -16.93
CA LEU A 296 25.28 0.20 -18.22
C LEU A 296 26.26 0.64 -19.32
N LYS A 297 26.71 -0.28 -20.16
CA LYS A 297 27.57 0.02 -21.32
C LYS A 297 26.76 0.10 -22.62
N TYR A 298 27.38 0.61 -23.69
CA TYR A 298 26.75 0.78 -25.01
C TYR A 298 26.33 -0.53 -25.68
N ASP A 299 26.90 -1.66 -25.26
CA ASP A 299 26.50 -3.00 -25.70
C ASP A 299 25.35 -3.59 -24.85
N LEU A 300 24.70 -2.77 -24.01
CA LEU A 300 23.63 -3.11 -23.08
C LEU A 300 24.06 -4.03 -21.92
N THR A 301 25.34 -4.39 -21.82
CA THR A 301 25.86 -5.16 -20.69
C THR A 301 26.05 -4.26 -19.46
N VAL A 302 25.82 -4.82 -18.28
CA VAL A 302 26.10 -4.16 -17.00
C VAL A 302 27.49 -4.56 -16.55
N ARG A 303 28.38 -3.58 -16.40
CA ARG A 303 29.80 -3.81 -16.05
C ARG A 303 30.23 -2.99 -14.87
N ASP A 304 31.18 -3.52 -14.10
CA ASP A 304 31.87 -2.77 -13.06
C ASP A 304 32.99 -1.89 -13.67
N SER A 305 33.64 -1.10 -12.82
CA SER A 305 34.73 -0.18 -13.15
C SER A 305 35.98 -0.85 -13.72
N ASP A 306 36.18 -2.13 -13.45
CA ASP A 306 37.25 -2.98 -14.02
C ASP A 306 36.86 -3.64 -15.35
N ASP A 307 35.68 -3.29 -15.89
CA ASP A 307 35.09 -3.86 -17.11
C ASP A 307 34.67 -5.33 -16.99
N SER A 308 34.61 -5.87 -15.76
CA SER A 308 34.00 -7.18 -15.51
C SER A 308 32.50 -7.14 -15.78
N ILE A 309 31.99 -8.13 -16.51
CA ILE A 309 30.56 -8.24 -16.85
C ILE A 309 29.82 -8.86 -15.66
N LEU A 310 28.84 -8.12 -15.13
CA LEU A 310 27.96 -8.58 -14.06
C LEU A 310 26.63 -9.12 -14.60
N GLN A 311 26.05 -8.46 -15.61
CA GLN A 311 24.84 -8.91 -16.30
C GLN A 311 24.98 -8.68 -17.80
N PHE A 312 24.42 -9.58 -18.62
CA PHE A 312 24.41 -9.44 -20.08
C PHE A 312 23.37 -8.42 -20.56
N ILE A 313 22.23 -8.35 -19.86
CA ILE A 313 21.16 -7.39 -20.10
C ILE A 313 20.71 -6.88 -18.73
N TYR A 314 20.51 -5.57 -18.59
CA TYR A 314 20.01 -4.99 -17.35
C TYR A 314 18.61 -5.51 -17.02
N GLY A 315 18.45 -6.15 -15.85
CA GLY A 315 17.15 -6.65 -15.41
C GLY A 315 16.55 -7.77 -16.28
N ASP A 316 17.38 -8.42 -17.12
CA ASP A 316 16.99 -9.42 -18.14
C ASP A 316 16.01 -8.92 -19.23
N ASP A 317 15.53 -7.67 -19.15
CA ASP A 317 14.61 -7.06 -20.13
C ASP A 317 15.13 -5.74 -20.74
N GLY A 318 16.16 -5.13 -20.14
CA GLY A 318 16.81 -3.91 -20.59
C GLY A 318 16.02 -2.63 -20.29
N ILE A 319 14.99 -2.70 -19.45
CA ILE A 319 14.03 -1.62 -19.24
C ILE A 319 14.44 -0.76 -18.03
N ASP A 320 14.28 0.57 -18.15
CA ASP A 320 14.38 1.46 -17.01
C ASP A 320 13.14 1.33 -16.11
N PRO A 321 13.31 0.99 -14.80
CA PRO A 321 12.20 0.92 -13.85
C PRO A 321 11.33 2.18 -13.81
N SER A 322 11.92 3.37 -14.02
CA SER A 322 11.18 4.65 -14.03
C SER A 322 10.20 4.77 -15.20
N LYS A 323 10.47 4.09 -16.32
CA LYS A 323 9.66 4.08 -17.56
C LYS A 323 8.80 2.81 -17.69
N SER A 324 8.82 1.92 -16.70
CA SER A 324 8.15 0.60 -16.74
C SER A 324 6.67 0.64 -16.34
N SER A 325 6.24 1.67 -15.59
CA SER A 325 4.95 1.68 -14.87
C SER A 325 3.74 1.39 -15.76
N TRP A 326 3.64 2.03 -16.92
CA TRP A 326 2.49 1.86 -17.83
C TRP A 326 2.66 0.70 -18.81
N LEU A 327 3.89 0.26 -19.04
CA LEU A 327 4.27 -0.65 -20.13
C LEU A 327 3.61 -2.02 -20.03
N LEU A 328 3.56 -2.60 -18.83
CA LEU A 328 2.98 -3.93 -18.58
C LEU A 328 1.56 -3.88 -17.98
N SER A 329 1.24 -2.83 -17.22
CA SER A 329 0.06 -2.82 -16.37
C SER A 329 -1.23 -2.40 -17.08
N LYS A 330 -1.13 -1.48 -18.06
CA LYS A 330 -2.29 -0.85 -18.73
C LYS A 330 -2.04 -0.59 -20.22
N PRO A 331 -1.86 -1.64 -21.04
CA PRO A 331 -1.62 -1.47 -22.47
C PRO A 331 -2.83 -0.83 -23.20
N GLY A 332 -4.07 -1.15 -22.80
CA GLY A 332 -5.27 -0.54 -23.38
C GLY A 332 -5.35 0.97 -23.17
N TRP A 333 -4.91 1.47 -22.02
CA TRP A 333 -4.84 2.91 -21.76
C TRP A 333 -3.84 3.64 -22.67
N GLN A 334 -2.69 3.01 -22.94
CA GLN A 334 -1.73 3.56 -23.89
C GLN A 334 -2.28 3.57 -25.32
N ALA A 335 -3.03 2.54 -25.70
CA ALA A 335 -3.67 2.49 -27.00
C ALA A 335 -4.75 3.57 -27.18
N MET A 336 -5.55 3.84 -26.13
CA MET A 336 -6.54 4.92 -26.13
C MET A 336 -5.91 6.30 -26.34
N ASN A 337 -4.74 6.54 -25.74
CA ASN A 337 -4.02 7.82 -25.82
C ASN A 337 -2.91 7.81 -26.88
N SER A 338 -2.96 6.89 -27.83
CA SER A 338 -1.90 6.65 -28.81
C SER A 338 -1.59 7.88 -29.67
N GLU A 339 -2.60 8.66 -30.04
CA GLU A 339 -2.43 9.88 -30.85
C GLU A 339 -1.52 10.91 -30.18
N GLU A 340 -1.70 11.13 -28.88
CA GLU A 340 -0.91 12.08 -28.09
C GLU A 340 0.43 11.47 -27.67
N LEU A 341 0.46 10.18 -27.31
CA LEU A 341 1.70 9.48 -26.95
C LEU A 341 2.72 9.43 -28.09
N LEU A 342 2.26 9.36 -29.34
CA LEU A 342 3.12 9.43 -30.51
C LEU A 342 3.55 10.87 -30.81
N GLY A 343 2.70 11.86 -30.51
CA GLY A 343 2.95 13.28 -30.82
C GLY A 343 3.27 13.52 -32.30
N VAL A 344 3.74 14.74 -32.64
CA VAL A 344 4.08 15.09 -34.04
C VAL A 344 5.34 14.36 -34.52
N SER A 345 6.35 14.21 -33.66
CA SER A 345 7.64 13.61 -34.02
C SER A 345 7.66 12.08 -33.98
N GLY A 346 6.82 11.44 -33.17
CA GLY A 346 6.73 9.97 -33.08
C GLY A 346 5.78 9.33 -34.08
N ARG A 347 4.85 10.09 -34.69
CA ARG A 347 4.01 9.60 -35.80
C ARG A 347 4.84 9.15 -37.00
N GLY A 348 5.84 9.94 -37.40
CA GLY A 348 6.75 9.56 -38.48
C GLY A 348 7.60 8.32 -38.17
N ALA A 349 7.99 8.12 -36.91
CA ALA A 349 8.69 6.90 -36.49
C ALA A 349 7.74 5.69 -36.51
N PHE A 350 6.52 5.85 -36.01
CA PHE A 350 5.49 4.80 -35.98
C PHE A 350 5.07 4.34 -37.38
N GLU A 351 4.88 5.26 -38.33
CA GLU A 351 4.53 4.94 -39.71
C GLU A 351 5.66 4.23 -40.47
N ASN A 352 6.91 4.59 -40.16
CA ASN A 352 8.09 3.97 -40.76
C ASN A 352 8.54 2.68 -40.04
N LEU A 353 7.89 2.30 -38.94
CA LEU A 353 8.20 1.09 -38.20
C LEU A 353 7.63 -0.13 -38.95
N PRO A 354 8.46 -1.04 -39.49
CA PRO A 354 7.96 -2.27 -40.10
C PRO A 354 7.24 -3.12 -39.04
N GLY A 355 6.17 -3.83 -39.41
CA GLY A 355 5.53 -4.80 -38.51
C GLY A 355 6.49 -5.95 -38.19
N LEU A 356 6.19 -6.73 -37.14
CA LEU A 356 6.94 -7.98 -36.92
C LEU A 356 6.80 -8.88 -38.16
N SER A 357 7.91 -9.43 -38.62
CA SER A 357 7.88 -10.45 -39.67
C SER A 357 7.20 -11.72 -39.18
N ASP A 358 6.61 -12.50 -40.11
CA ASP A 358 6.02 -13.80 -39.79
C ASP A 358 7.01 -14.77 -39.13
N LYS A 359 8.31 -14.61 -39.41
CA LYS A 359 9.38 -15.37 -38.78
C LYS A 359 9.53 -14.97 -37.31
N GLN A 360 9.58 -13.67 -37.01
CA GLN A 360 9.67 -13.18 -35.64
C GLN A 360 8.44 -13.58 -34.81
N ARG A 361 7.22 -13.43 -35.36
CA ARG A 361 5.99 -13.89 -34.68
C ARG A 361 6.04 -15.38 -34.35
N LYS A 362 6.42 -16.23 -35.31
CA LYS A 362 6.57 -17.68 -35.08
C LYS A 362 7.63 -18.01 -34.03
N THR A 363 8.73 -17.26 -34.00
CA THR A 363 9.77 -17.42 -32.98
C THR A 363 9.21 -17.07 -31.60
N LEU A 364 8.55 -15.92 -31.45
CA LEU A 364 7.90 -15.50 -30.21
C LEU A 364 6.84 -16.50 -29.75
N ASP A 365 5.95 -16.95 -30.64
CA ASP A 365 4.91 -17.95 -30.34
C ASP A 365 5.51 -19.31 -29.94
N HIS A 366 6.60 -19.71 -30.59
CA HIS A 366 7.32 -20.96 -30.28
C HIS A 366 7.91 -20.94 -28.87
N TYR A 367 8.48 -19.80 -28.44
CA TYR A 367 9.01 -19.65 -27.08
C TYR A 367 7.89 -19.54 -26.03
N MET A 368 6.77 -18.88 -26.33
CA MET A 368 5.60 -18.85 -25.43
C MET A 368 4.96 -20.25 -25.21
N GLY A 369 5.07 -21.14 -26.19
CA GLY A 369 4.53 -22.50 -26.11
C GLY A 369 5.32 -23.48 -25.23
N ARG A 370 6.60 -23.18 -24.94
CA ARG A 370 7.43 -23.94 -24.00
C ARG A 370 7.35 -23.28 -22.62
N GLY A 371 6.53 -23.83 -21.73
CA GLY A 371 6.52 -23.39 -20.33
C GLY A 371 7.91 -23.44 -19.68
N MET A 372 8.08 -22.71 -18.57
CA MET A 372 9.33 -22.44 -17.81
C MET A 372 10.17 -23.66 -17.35
N ASP A 373 9.81 -24.90 -17.71
CA ASP A 373 10.40 -26.13 -17.16
C ASP A 373 11.58 -26.72 -17.94
N GLU A 374 11.93 -26.18 -19.12
CA GLU A 374 13.14 -26.57 -19.83
C GLU A 374 14.11 -25.38 -19.86
N GLY A 375 15.19 -25.45 -19.08
CA GLY A 375 16.26 -24.44 -18.99
C GLY A 375 17.03 -24.22 -20.29
N GLY A 376 16.33 -23.76 -21.33
CA GLY A 376 16.91 -23.23 -22.55
C GLY A 376 17.27 -21.76 -22.32
N SER A 377 18.56 -21.45 -22.35
CA SER A 377 19.07 -20.09 -22.30
C SER A 377 18.50 -19.24 -23.44
N THR A 378 17.91 -18.10 -23.09
CA THR A 378 17.36 -17.05 -23.96
C THR A 378 18.44 -16.25 -24.71
N LEU A 379 19.50 -16.89 -25.18
CA LEU A 379 20.70 -16.24 -25.73
C LEU A 379 21.04 -16.62 -27.18
N ASP A 380 20.30 -17.51 -27.83
CA ASP A 380 20.71 -17.99 -29.16
C ASP A 380 20.36 -17.05 -30.32
N ASP A 381 19.53 -16.01 -30.10
CA ASP A 381 19.23 -14.99 -31.12
C ASP A 381 19.44 -13.55 -30.62
N ALA A 382 20.39 -13.34 -29.70
CA ALA A 382 20.99 -12.02 -29.47
C ALA A 382 21.90 -11.56 -30.64
N SER A 383 21.77 -12.19 -31.82
CA SER A 383 22.32 -11.63 -33.05
C SER A 383 21.38 -10.55 -33.56
N ALA A 384 21.59 -9.34 -33.04
CA ALA A 384 21.13 -8.11 -33.66
C ALA A 384 21.66 -8.09 -35.11
N SER A 385 20.83 -8.52 -36.06
CA SER A 385 21.10 -8.32 -37.48
C SER A 385 20.79 -6.86 -37.80
N ASP A 386 21.84 -6.05 -38.05
CA ASP A 386 21.97 -4.84 -38.92
C ASP A 386 20.81 -3.83 -39.10
N THR A 387 19.72 -3.97 -38.36
CA THR A 387 18.52 -3.12 -38.34
C THR A 387 18.04 -3.15 -36.89
N GLY A 388 18.33 -2.09 -36.13
CA GLY A 388 18.37 -2.11 -34.66
C GLY A 388 17.17 -2.74 -33.95
N LEU A 389 17.45 -3.47 -32.85
CA LEU A 389 16.59 -3.93 -31.73
C LEU A 389 15.08 -4.21 -31.95
N GLN A 390 14.60 -4.37 -33.17
CA GLN A 390 13.19 -4.45 -33.46
C GLN A 390 12.68 -5.88 -33.26
N GLY A 391 11.84 -6.08 -32.25
CA GLY A 391 11.27 -7.39 -31.88
C GLY A 391 12.07 -8.16 -30.82
N ALA A 392 13.17 -7.62 -30.31
CA ALA A 392 13.85 -8.14 -29.13
C ALA A 392 13.15 -7.60 -27.87
N VAL A 393 12.12 -8.32 -27.42
CA VAL A 393 11.31 -7.98 -26.25
C VAL A 393 11.32 -9.11 -25.24
N SER A 394 11.08 -8.78 -23.96
CA SER A 394 10.91 -9.81 -22.94
C SER A 394 9.66 -10.65 -23.19
N GLU A 395 9.76 -11.95 -22.89
CA GLU A 395 8.65 -12.91 -23.05
C GLU A 395 7.42 -12.48 -22.24
N ARG A 396 7.67 -11.97 -21.03
CA ARG A 396 6.62 -11.45 -20.14
C ARG A 396 5.87 -10.29 -20.77
N PHE A 397 6.59 -9.35 -21.38
CA PHE A 397 5.96 -8.21 -22.06
C PHE A 397 5.10 -8.67 -23.24
N TRP A 398 5.64 -9.56 -24.07
CA TRP A 398 4.92 -10.04 -25.24
C TRP A 398 3.66 -10.83 -24.87
N SER A 399 3.74 -11.69 -23.85
CA SER A 399 2.57 -12.43 -23.33
C SER A 399 1.44 -11.49 -22.90
N GLU A 400 1.76 -10.40 -22.22
CA GLU A 400 0.75 -9.42 -21.77
C GLU A 400 0.13 -8.66 -22.95
N VAL A 401 0.95 -8.29 -23.94
CA VAL A 401 0.49 -7.61 -25.17
C VAL A 401 -0.40 -8.53 -26.00
N ASP A 402 -0.02 -9.79 -26.21
CA ASP A 402 -0.81 -10.76 -26.98
C ASP A 402 -2.14 -11.09 -26.28
N LYS A 403 -2.11 -11.27 -24.95
CA LYS A 403 -3.32 -11.45 -24.15
C LYS A 403 -4.27 -10.26 -24.30
N HIS A 404 -3.77 -9.03 -24.19
CA HIS A 404 -4.62 -7.85 -24.34
C HIS A 404 -5.12 -7.68 -25.78
N ALA A 405 -4.29 -8.01 -26.78
CA ALA A 405 -4.67 -8.00 -28.19
C ALA A 405 -5.76 -9.01 -28.55
N THR A 406 -5.87 -10.12 -27.80
CA THR A 406 -6.86 -11.18 -28.02
C THR A 406 -8.14 -10.97 -27.22
N GLU A 407 -8.04 -10.56 -25.95
CA GLU A 407 -9.19 -10.34 -25.08
C GLU A 407 -9.91 -8.99 -25.37
N ASP A 408 -9.20 -7.98 -25.87
CA ASP A 408 -9.67 -6.61 -26.17
C ASP A 408 -10.73 -6.07 -25.17
N PRO A 409 -10.41 -6.04 -23.85
CA PRO A 409 -11.38 -5.68 -22.82
C PRO A 409 -11.92 -4.25 -22.98
N ASP A 410 -11.13 -3.36 -23.59
CA ASP A 410 -11.44 -1.94 -23.77
C ASP A 410 -12.06 -1.64 -25.16
N GLY A 411 -12.10 -2.61 -26.08
CA GLY A 411 -12.58 -2.43 -27.46
C GLY A 411 -11.69 -1.50 -28.31
N VAL A 412 -10.45 -1.29 -27.90
CA VAL A 412 -9.50 -0.35 -28.52
C VAL A 412 -8.73 -1.04 -29.64
N VAL A 413 -8.42 -2.32 -29.47
CA VAL A 413 -7.68 -3.12 -30.46
C VAL A 413 -8.51 -3.30 -31.72
N ALA A 414 -9.83 -3.51 -31.57
CA ALA A 414 -10.77 -3.55 -32.69
C ALA A 414 -10.81 -2.24 -33.51
N LYS A 415 -10.63 -1.08 -32.87
CA LYS A 415 -10.64 0.24 -33.54
C LYS A 415 -9.31 0.57 -34.22
N MET A 416 -8.20 0.29 -33.55
CA MET A 416 -6.85 0.63 -34.03
C MET A 416 -6.28 -0.41 -35.02
N GLY A 417 -6.72 -1.66 -34.91
CA GLY A 417 -6.17 -2.81 -35.59
C GLY A 417 -4.99 -3.42 -34.81
N ARG A 418 -4.98 -4.76 -34.71
CA ARG A 418 -3.98 -5.52 -33.94
C ARG A 418 -2.53 -5.21 -34.34
N GLU A 419 -2.25 -5.05 -35.62
CA GLU A 419 -0.90 -4.75 -36.10
C GLU A 419 -0.41 -3.37 -35.61
N ASN A 420 -1.28 -2.36 -35.64
CA ASN A 420 -0.94 -1.01 -35.18
C ASN A 420 -0.76 -0.97 -33.66
N PHE A 421 -1.57 -1.74 -32.92
CA PHE A 421 -1.43 -1.91 -31.48
C PHE A 421 -0.09 -2.56 -31.11
N GLU A 422 0.28 -3.68 -31.76
CA GLU A 422 1.57 -4.33 -31.54
C GLU A 422 2.75 -3.40 -31.87
N LYS A 423 2.69 -2.66 -32.99
CA LYS A 423 3.71 -1.66 -33.35
C LYS A 423 3.85 -0.57 -32.30
N LEU A 424 2.73 -0.08 -31.76
CA LEU A 424 2.74 0.96 -30.73
C LEU A 424 3.46 0.44 -29.49
N MET A 425 3.08 -0.75 -29.03
CA MET A 425 3.65 -1.36 -27.83
C MET A 425 5.16 -1.65 -28.00
N LEU A 426 5.59 -2.14 -29.16
CA LEU A 426 7.02 -2.33 -29.46
C LEU A 426 7.80 -1.02 -29.45
N LEU A 427 7.24 0.05 -30.04
CA LEU A 427 7.86 1.37 -30.02
C LEU A 427 7.99 1.91 -28.59
N ARG A 428 6.97 1.68 -27.75
CA ARG A 428 7.02 2.05 -26.32
C ARG A 428 8.10 1.26 -25.59
N TYR A 429 8.18 -0.05 -25.80
CA TYR A 429 9.21 -0.90 -25.20
C TYR A 429 10.62 -0.38 -25.52
N SER A 430 10.89 -0.06 -26.80
CA SER A 430 12.18 0.48 -27.22
C SER A 430 12.50 1.84 -26.59
N LYS A 431 11.51 2.72 -26.42
CA LYS A 431 11.69 4.02 -25.76
C LYS A 431 11.88 3.93 -24.24
N SER A 432 11.43 2.84 -23.63
CA SER A 432 11.56 2.58 -22.20
C SER A 432 12.88 1.89 -21.82
N ALA A 433 13.75 1.59 -22.78
CA ALA A 433 15.07 1.00 -22.51
C ALA A 433 15.94 1.93 -21.63
N ALA A 434 16.75 1.31 -20.77
CA ALA A 434 17.76 2.00 -19.97
C ALA A 434 18.87 2.59 -20.87
N GLU A 435 19.43 3.73 -20.46
CA GLU A 435 20.37 4.47 -21.30
C GLU A 435 21.82 4.08 -20.97
N PRO A 436 22.69 3.85 -21.99
CA PRO A 436 24.10 3.60 -21.74
C PRO A 436 24.75 4.72 -20.93
N GLY A 437 25.47 4.34 -19.87
CA GLY A 437 26.07 5.28 -18.91
C GLY A 437 25.26 5.43 -17.61
N ASP A 438 24.06 4.86 -17.52
CA ASP A 438 23.28 4.87 -16.28
C ASP A 438 24.02 4.16 -15.14
N ALA A 439 24.09 4.82 -13.99
CA ALA A 439 24.72 4.32 -12.77
C ALA A 439 23.81 3.32 -12.04
N VAL A 440 23.46 2.23 -12.71
CA VAL A 440 22.50 1.21 -12.24
C VAL A 440 22.89 0.59 -10.90
N GLY A 441 24.19 0.51 -10.58
CA GLY A 441 24.65 0.02 -9.28
C GLY A 441 24.29 0.94 -8.12
N VAL A 442 24.45 2.25 -8.31
CA VAL A 442 24.08 3.24 -7.30
C VAL A 442 22.57 3.29 -7.13
N LEU A 443 21.81 3.23 -8.22
CA LEU A 443 20.35 3.17 -8.19
C LEU A 443 19.85 1.92 -7.47
N ALA A 444 20.45 0.75 -7.73
CA ALA A 444 20.13 -0.49 -7.02
C ALA A 444 20.44 -0.38 -5.51
N ALA A 445 21.60 0.17 -5.15
CA ALA A 445 21.97 0.39 -3.76
C ALA A 445 21.01 1.34 -3.03
N GLN A 446 20.59 2.42 -3.69
CA GLN A 446 19.61 3.37 -3.16
C GLN A 446 18.21 2.74 -3.07
N GLY A 447 17.78 1.97 -4.06
CA GLY A 447 16.50 1.27 -4.07
C GLY A 447 16.36 0.21 -2.97
N ILE A 448 17.47 -0.30 -2.44
CA ILE A 448 17.47 -1.19 -1.26
C ILE A 448 17.62 -0.39 0.04
N GLY A 449 18.55 0.55 0.08
CA GLY A 449 18.95 1.23 1.32
C GLY A 449 18.02 2.34 1.78
N GLU A 450 17.32 3.01 0.87
CA GLU A 450 16.36 4.07 1.24
C GLU A 450 15.05 3.50 1.84
N PRO A 451 14.47 2.40 1.30
CA PRO A 451 13.27 1.80 1.89
C PRO A 451 13.51 0.93 3.14
N SER A 452 14.75 0.52 3.41
CA SER A 452 15.13 -0.33 4.56
C SER A 452 15.22 0.43 5.87
#